data_AF-A0A3Q4GX17-F1
#
_entry.id   AF-A0A3Q4GX17-F1
#
_cell.length_a   1.000
_cell.length_b   1.000
_cell.length_c   1.000
_cell.angle_alpha   90.00
_cell.angle_beta   90.00
_cell.angle_gamma   90.00
#
_symmetry.space_group_name_H-M   'P 1'
#
loop_
_entity.id
_entity.type
_entity.pdbx_description
1 polymer ?
#
loop_
_entity_poly.entity_id
_entity_poly.type
_entity_poly.pdbx_seq_one_letter_code
_entity_poly.pdbx_strand_id
1 'polypeptide(L)'
;METILEQQRRYHEEKERLMDAKTKEMLHKKSTLREQINSDHRTRAMLDRYMEVSANLRDLYEDKDGMRRDELAAISGPNEFAEFYNRLKQIKEFHRKHPNEISIPMSAEFEELMKARDNPSEEAQNMVDFTDEEGYGRYLDLHDCYLKYINLKGAEKLEYITYLSSFDQLFDIPKDRKNAEYKK
;
A
#
# COMPACT_ATOMS: atom_id res chain seq x y z
N MET A 1 21.11 2.60 16.44
CA MET A 1 21.49 4.02 16.59
C MET A 1 20.82 4.73 15.42
N GLU A 2 19.65 5.32 15.63
CA GLU A 2 18.89 5.93 14.54
C GLU A 2 19.12 7.44 14.54
N THR A 3 20.22 7.89 13.95
CA THR A 3 20.42 9.33 13.74
C THR A 3 19.53 9.85 12.62
N ILE A 4 19.26 11.15 12.57
CA ILE A 4 18.32 11.73 11.60
C ILE A 4 18.86 11.58 10.18
N LEU A 5 20.16 11.76 10.00
CA LEU A 5 20.79 11.55 8.69
C LEU A 5 20.69 10.08 8.23
N GLU A 6 20.84 9.12 9.13
CA GLU A 6 20.68 7.70 8.78
C GLU A 6 19.22 7.35 8.51
N GLN A 7 18.27 7.92 9.24
CA GLN A 7 16.84 7.77 8.95
C GLN A 7 16.49 8.34 7.57
N GLN A 8 17.00 9.53 7.22
CA GLN A 8 16.82 10.12 5.88
C GLN A 8 17.43 9.25 4.79
N ARG A 9 18.66 8.73 5.00
CA ARG A 9 19.32 7.81 4.06
C ARG A 9 18.46 6.56 3.84
N ARG A 10 17.95 5.97 4.93
CA ARG A 10 17.09 4.78 4.90
C ARG A 10 15.80 5.03 4.13
N TYR A 11 15.12 6.15 4.38
CA TYR A 11 13.89 6.49 3.66
C TYR A 11 14.12 6.77 2.17
N HIS A 12 15.25 7.38 1.79
CA HIS A 12 15.62 7.51 0.38
C HIS A 12 15.87 6.15 -0.26
N GLU A 13 16.60 5.26 0.42
CA GLU A 13 16.81 3.89 -0.07
C GLU A 13 15.47 3.17 -0.25
N GLU A 14 14.57 3.25 0.72
CA GLU A 14 13.25 2.62 0.65
C GLU A 14 12.42 3.10 -0.54
N LYS A 15 12.41 4.42 -0.79
CA LYS A 15 11.76 5.00 -1.96
C LYS A 15 12.34 4.45 -3.26
N GLU A 16 13.66 4.36 -3.36
CA GLU A 16 14.33 3.81 -4.55
C GLU A 16 13.96 2.34 -4.76
N ARG A 17 13.93 1.54 -3.69
CA ARG A 17 13.52 0.12 -3.76
C ARG A 17 12.07 -0.04 -4.17
N LEU A 18 11.16 0.79 -3.65
CA LEU A 18 9.75 0.80 -4.05
C LEU A 18 9.59 1.14 -5.55
N MET A 19 10.37 2.10 -6.06
CA MET A 19 10.36 2.44 -7.48
C MET A 19 10.89 1.30 -8.36
N ASP A 20 11.98 0.66 -7.95
CA ASP A 20 12.53 -0.50 -8.67
C ASP A 20 11.55 -1.69 -8.66
N ALA A 21 10.98 -2.03 -7.51
CA ALA A 21 9.99 -3.10 -7.37
C ALA A 21 8.75 -2.85 -8.23
N LYS A 22 8.19 -1.62 -8.18
CA LYS A 22 7.08 -1.22 -9.05
C LYS A 22 7.46 -1.31 -10.53
N THR A 23 8.65 -0.86 -10.91
CA THR A 23 9.11 -0.90 -12.30
C THR A 23 9.21 -2.34 -12.81
N LYS A 24 9.77 -3.24 -11.99
CA LYS A 24 9.83 -4.68 -12.29
C LYS A 24 8.43 -5.29 -12.44
N GLU A 25 7.51 -4.92 -11.56
CA GLU A 25 6.12 -5.38 -11.60
C GLU A 25 5.36 -4.86 -12.84
N MET A 26 5.64 -3.64 -13.28
CA MET A 26 5.09 -3.05 -14.51
C MET A 26 5.68 -3.69 -15.78
N LEU A 27 6.96 -4.06 -15.75
CA LEU A 27 7.64 -4.74 -16.87
C LEU A 27 7.20 -6.20 -17.01
N HIS A 28 6.76 -6.83 -15.90
CA HIS A 28 6.27 -8.20 -15.91
C HIS A 28 5.01 -8.34 -16.78
N LYS A 29 5.03 -9.34 -17.67
CA LYS A 29 3.95 -9.58 -18.62
C LYS A 29 2.81 -10.30 -17.94
N LYS A 30 1.69 -9.60 -17.80
CA LYS A 30 0.42 -10.13 -17.29
C LYS A 30 -0.34 -10.83 -18.40
N SER A 31 -0.80 -12.05 -18.14
CA SER A 31 -1.47 -12.91 -19.12
C SER A 31 -2.99 -13.01 -18.90
N THR A 32 -3.45 -12.79 -17.66
CA THR A 32 -4.86 -12.90 -17.28
C THR A 32 -5.35 -11.65 -16.55
N LEU A 33 -6.66 -11.42 -16.54
CA LEU A 33 -7.27 -10.33 -15.78
C LEU A 33 -6.96 -10.44 -14.28
N ARG A 34 -7.03 -11.65 -13.72
CA ARG A 34 -6.68 -11.93 -12.32
C ARG A 34 -5.24 -11.50 -11.99
N GLU A 35 -4.29 -11.90 -12.84
CA GLU A 35 -2.89 -11.51 -12.67
C GLU A 35 -2.70 -9.99 -12.78
N GLN A 36 -3.41 -9.34 -13.71
CA GLN A 36 -3.39 -7.89 -13.85
C GLN A 36 -3.93 -7.18 -12.60
N ILE A 37 -5.12 -7.56 -12.12
CA ILE A 37 -5.74 -6.93 -10.94
C ILE A 37 -4.88 -7.12 -9.69
N ASN A 38 -4.34 -8.33 -9.46
CA ASN A 38 -3.45 -8.58 -8.34
C ASN A 38 -2.18 -7.73 -8.42
N SER A 39 -1.61 -7.57 -9.62
CA SER A 39 -0.45 -6.71 -9.85
C SER A 39 -0.74 -5.23 -9.61
N ASP A 40 -1.91 -4.75 -10.04
CA ASP A 40 -2.35 -3.37 -9.82
C ASP A 40 -2.56 -3.10 -8.33
N HIS A 41 -3.11 -4.05 -7.57
CA HIS A 41 -3.23 -3.97 -6.11
C HIS A 41 -1.88 -3.99 -5.39
N ARG A 42 -0.93 -4.84 -5.80
CA ARG A 42 0.45 -4.81 -5.28
C ARG A 42 1.10 -3.45 -5.55
N THR A 43 0.94 -2.94 -6.76
CA THR A 43 1.46 -1.61 -7.15
C THR A 43 0.84 -0.50 -6.31
N ARG A 44 -0.46 -0.57 -6.02
CA ARG A 44 -1.14 0.36 -5.11
C ARG A 44 -0.53 0.33 -3.71
N ALA A 45 -0.33 -0.85 -3.13
CA ALA A 45 0.30 -0.98 -1.80
C ALA A 45 1.72 -0.38 -1.78
N MET A 46 2.51 -0.59 -2.84
CA MET A 46 3.84 0.03 -2.98
C MET A 46 3.76 1.56 -3.07
N LEU A 47 2.75 2.09 -3.78
CA LEU A 47 2.53 3.53 -3.89
C LEU A 47 2.10 4.16 -2.56
N ASP A 48 1.21 3.51 -1.82
CA ASP A 48 0.77 3.98 -0.50
C ASP A 48 1.97 4.07 0.46
N ARG A 49 2.81 3.01 0.50
CA ARG A 49 4.06 3.02 1.28
C ARG A 49 5.03 4.10 0.80
N TYR A 50 5.16 4.31 -0.51
CA TYR A 50 6.02 5.36 -1.06
C TYR A 50 5.56 6.76 -0.61
N MET A 51 4.25 7.00 -0.59
CA MET A 51 3.67 8.26 -0.13
C MET A 51 3.92 8.49 1.36
N GLU A 52 3.74 7.46 2.19
CA GLU A 52 4.03 7.52 3.62
C GLU A 52 5.51 7.84 3.89
N VAL A 53 6.42 7.09 3.27
CA VAL A 53 7.87 7.31 3.39
C VAL A 53 8.25 8.72 2.92
N SER A 54 7.65 9.19 1.83
CA SER A 54 7.90 10.54 1.31
C SER A 54 7.39 11.63 2.25
N ALA A 55 6.25 11.43 2.90
CA ALA A 55 5.71 12.37 3.89
C ALA A 55 6.62 12.44 5.12
N ASN A 56 6.99 11.29 5.68
CA ASN A 56 7.91 11.22 6.82
C ASN A 56 9.26 11.86 6.50
N LEU A 57 9.81 11.57 5.31
CA LEU A 57 11.06 12.15 4.84
C LEU A 57 10.99 13.67 4.70
N ARG A 58 9.89 14.20 4.14
CA ARG A 58 9.68 15.65 4.05
C ARG A 58 9.67 16.28 5.43
N ASP A 59 8.93 15.70 6.37
CA ASP A 59 8.80 16.24 7.72
C ASP A 59 10.16 16.23 8.46
N LEU A 60 11.02 15.23 8.22
CA LEU A 60 12.41 15.21 8.70
C LEU A 60 13.32 16.28 8.07
N TYR A 61 13.03 16.71 6.84
CA TYR A 61 13.75 17.81 6.20
C TYR A 61 13.24 19.19 6.63
N GLU A 62 11.96 19.30 7.04
CA GLU A 62 11.40 20.54 7.59
C GLU A 62 12.09 20.94 8.90
N ASP A 63 12.68 19.98 9.63
CA ASP A 63 13.53 20.22 10.80
C ASP A 63 12.87 21.10 11.87
N LYS A 64 11.58 20.85 12.15
CA LYS A 64 10.78 21.65 13.09
C LYS A 64 11.36 21.68 14.51
N ASP A 65 12.03 20.61 14.92
CA ASP A 65 12.70 20.46 16.21
C ASP A 65 14.16 20.93 16.18
N GLY A 66 14.72 21.26 15.01
CA GLY A 66 16.10 21.68 14.83
C GLY A 66 17.13 20.55 14.98
N MET A 67 16.70 19.32 15.18
CA MET A 67 17.60 18.21 15.49
C MET A 67 18.50 17.83 14.30
N ARG A 68 18.03 18.01 13.06
CA ARG A 68 18.85 17.79 11.86
C ARG A 68 19.98 18.79 11.80
N ARG A 69 19.69 20.07 12.07
CA ARG A 69 20.70 21.14 12.13
C ARG A 69 21.72 20.85 13.23
N ASP A 70 21.27 20.41 14.40
CA ASP A 70 22.15 20.11 15.54
C ASP A 70 23.05 18.91 15.23
N GLU A 71 22.52 17.84 14.62
CA GLU A 71 23.33 16.70 14.18
C GLU A 71 24.38 17.14 13.14
N LEU A 72 23.99 17.98 12.18
CA LEU A 72 24.91 18.47 11.15
C LEU A 72 26.01 19.36 11.75
N ALA A 73 25.67 20.21 12.72
CA ALA A 73 26.62 21.03 13.44
C ALA A 73 27.58 20.21 14.31
N ALA A 74 27.14 19.07 14.86
CA ALA A 74 28.01 18.16 15.59
C ALA A 74 29.02 17.46 14.65
N ILE A 75 28.61 17.15 13.42
CA ILE A 75 29.47 16.51 12.42
C ILE A 75 30.48 17.50 11.81
N SER A 76 30.03 18.70 11.47
CA SER A 76 30.83 19.74 10.79
C SER A 76 31.32 20.86 11.72
N GLY A 77 31.38 20.58 13.02
CA GLY A 77 31.78 21.54 14.06
C GLY A 77 33.27 21.49 14.39
N PRO A 78 33.78 22.29 15.35
CA PRO A 78 35.21 22.31 15.68
C PRO A 78 35.78 20.99 16.24
N ASN A 79 34.91 20.07 16.68
CA ASN A 79 35.27 18.82 17.37
C ASN A 79 34.91 17.55 16.56
N GLU A 80 34.97 17.60 15.22
CA GLU A 80 34.54 16.51 14.32
C GLU A 80 35.18 15.15 14.67
N PHE A 81 36.48 15.14 15.00
CA PHE A 81 37.20 13.92 15.35
C PHE A 81 36.65 13.26 16.63
N ALA A 82 36.33 14.04 17.66
CA ALA A 82 35.79 13.51 18.90
C ALA A 82 34.40 12.89 18.68
N GLU A 83 33.56 13.55 17.89
CA GLU A 83 32.24 13.05 17.49
C GLU A 83 32.33 11.76 16.68
N PHE A 84 33.25 11.69 15.72
CA PHE A 84 33.51 10.48 14.94
C PHE A 84 33.90 9.29 15.84
N TYR A 85 34.84 9.49 16.78
CA TYR A 85 35.25 8.42 17.69
C TYR A 85 34.12 7.99 18.65
N ASN A 86 33.27 8.92 19.08
CA ASN A 86 32.08 8.60 19.88
C ASN A 86 31.10 7.71 19.11
N ARG A 87 30.77 8.06 17.86
CA ARG A 87 29.90 7.24 16.99
C ARG A 87 30.52 5.87 16.72
N LEU A 88 31.82 5.81 16.40
CA LEU A 88 32.52 4.55 16.19
C LEU A 88 32.52 3.66 17.43
N LYS A 89 32.70 4.24 18.62
CA LYS A 89 32.62 3.51 19.89
C LYS A 89 31.24 2.88 20.08
N GLN A 90 30.17 3.65 19.85
CA GLN A 90 28.82 3.13 19.98
C GLN A 90 28.51 2.02 18.96
N ILE A 91 28.99 2.12 17.71
CA ILE A 91 28.87 1.06 16.70
C ILE A 91 29.57 -0.22 17.18
N LYS A 92 30.81 -0.11 17.69
CA LYS A 92 31.56 -1.25 18.24
C LYS A 92 30.85 -1.89 19.43
N GLU A 93 30.27 -1.09 20.31
CA GLU A 93 29.49 -1.58 21.46
C GLU A 93 28.22 -2.30 21.01
N PHE A 94 27.51 -1.78 20.01
CA PHE A 94 26.34 -2.43 19.42
C PHE A 94 26.72 -3.79 18.84
N HIS A 95 27.73 -3.85 17.97
CA HIS A 95 28.20 -5.11 17.38
C HIS A 95 28.70 -6.11 18.44
N ARG A 96 29.29 -5.64 19.55
CA ARG A 96 29.68 -6.51 20.66
C ARG A 96 28.47 -7.09 21.39
N LYS A 97 27.39 -6.32 21.57
CA LYS A 97 26.14 -6.77 22.19
C LYS A 97 25.33 -7.70 21.30
N HIS A 98 25.48 -7.57 19.98
CA HIS A 98 24.73 -8.31 18.96
C HIS A 98 25.67 -9.11 18.03
N PRO A 99 26.48 -10.06 18.55
CA PRO A 99 27.55 -10.71 17.77
C PRO A 99 27.05 -11.66 16.68
N ASN A 100 25.81 -12.13 16.77
CA ASN A 100 25.19 -13.05 15.81
C ASN A 100 24.05 -12.38 15.01
N GLU A 101 23.86 -11.06 15.15
CA GLU A 101 22.82 -10.35 14.42
C GLU A 101 23.28 -10.16 12.97
N ILE A 102 22.55 -10.79 12.05
CA ILE A 102 22.80 -10.67 10.62
C ILE A 102 22.05 -9.42 10.14
N SER A 103 22.79 -8.48 9.54
CA SER A 103 22.18 -7.33 8.89
C SER A 103 21.42 -7.78 7.66
N ILE A 104 20.08 -7.74 7.71
CA ILE A 104 19.23 -8.01 6.55
C ILE A 104 19.14 -6.72 5.73
N PRO A 105 19.64 -6.70 4.48
CA PRO A 105 19.50 -5.53 3.62
C PRO A 105 18.02 -5.26 3.35
N MET A 106 17.66 -3.99 3.22
CA MET A 106 16.30 -3.60 2.85
C MET A 106 15.84 -4.25 1.53
N SER A 107 16.76 -4.51 0.60
CA SER A 107 16.45 -5.20 -0.65
C SER A 107 15.88 -6.61 -0.46
N ALA A 108 16.21 -7.29 0.65
CA ALA A 108 15.74 -8.64 0.91
C ALA A 108 14.21 -8.70 0.99
N GLU A 109 13.58 -7.70 1.63
CA GLU A 109 12.11 -7.61 1.71
C GLU A 109 11.47 -7.54 0.31
N PHE A 110 12.04 -6.71 -0.57
CA PHE A 110 11.54 -6.55 -1.95
C PHE A 110 11.81 -7.78 -2.82
N GLU A 111 12.89 -8.51 -2.58
CA GLU A 111 13.18 -9.78 -3.23
C GLU A 111 12.20 -10.87 -2.79
N GLU A 112 11.87 -10.94 -1.50
CA GLU A 112 10.86 -11.88 -0.99
C GLU A 112 9.46 -11.57 -1.56
N LEU A 113 9.10 -10.29 -1.70
CA LEU A 113 7.84 -9.90 -2.38
C LEU A 113 7.77 -10.43 -3.82
N MET A 114 8.89 -10.39 -4.54
CA MET A 114 8.97 -10.91 -5.91
C MET A 114 8.89 -12.44 -5.94
N LYS A 115 9.53 -13.13 -4.97
CA LYS A 115 9.45 -14.60 -4.84
C LYS A 115 8.04 -15.07 -4.47
N ALA A 116 7.36 -14.35 -3.58
CA ALA A 116 6.00 -14.67 -3.16
C ALA A 116 4.99 -14.59 -4.32
N ARG A 117 5.24 -13.70 -5.29
CA ARG A 117 4.48 -13.66 -6.55
C ARG A 117 4.74 -14.91 -7.40
N ASP A 118 6.00 -15.34 -7.52
CA ASP A 118 6.37 -16.47 -8.37
C ASP A 118 6.00 -17.83 -7.74
N ASN A 119 5.69 -17.85 -6.44
CA ASN A 119 5.23 -19.02 -5.70
C ASN A 119 3.69 -19.13 -5.70
N PRO A 120 3.10 -20.14 -6.37
CA PRO A 120 1.64 -20.27 -6.49
C PRO A 120 0.90 -20.40 -5.15
N SER A 121 1.55 -20.93 -4.10
CA SER A 121 0.93 -21.10 -2.78
C SER A 121 0.83 -19.79 -2.01
N GLU A 122 1.85 -18.93 -2.13
CA GLU A 122 1.89 -17.62 -1.46
C GLU A 122 1.11 -16.58 -2.25
N GLU A 123 1.18 -16.63 -3.58
CA GLU A 123 0.36 -15.78 -4.43
C GLU A 123 -1.13 -15.99 -4.13
N ALA A 124 -1.55 -17.24 -3.94
CA ALA A 124 -2.94 -17.57 -3.62
C ALA A 124 -3.43 -16.96 -2.30
N GLN A 125 -2.55 -16.77 -1.31
CA GLN A 125 -2.88 -16.11 -0.04
C GLN A 125 -2.90 -14.59 -0.15
N ASN A 126 -2.17 -14.02 -1.10
CA ASN A 126 -2.01 -12.58 -1.30
C ASN A 126 -2.94 -12.02 -2.39
N MET A 127 -3.97 -12.78 -2.79
CA MET A 127 -4.90 -12.37 -3.82
C MET A 127 -5.89 -11.34 -3.31
N VAL A 128 -6.36 -10.51 -4.23
CA VAL A 128 -7.43 -9.56 -3.94
C VAL A 128 -8.74 -10.31 -3.77
N ASP A 129 -9.50 -9.92 -2.74
CA ASP A 129 -10.82 -10.45 -2.47
C ASP A 129 -11.83 -9.93 -3.51
N PHE A 130 -12.29 -10.85 -4.36
CA PHE A 130 -13.47 -10.68 -5.22
C PHE A 130 -14.35 -11.91 -5.05
N THR A 131 -15.66 -11.74 -5.20
CA THR A 131 -16.53 -12.91 -5.32
C THR A 131 -16.32 -13.59 -6.67
N ASP A 132 -16.65 -14.88 -6.75
CA ASP A 132 -16.58 -15.62 -8.02
C ASP A 132 -17.48 -14.99 -9.09
N GLU A 133 -18.62 -14.42 -8.68
CA GLU A 133 -19.58 -13.74 -9.56
C GLU A 133 -19.03 -12.43 -10.15
N GLU A 134 -18.19 -11.70 -9.41
CA GLU A 134 -17.54 -10.48 -9.89
C GLU A 134 -16.37 -10.78 -10.84
N GLY A 135 -15.78 -11.97 -10.74
CA GLY A 135 -14.76 -12.46 -11.67
C GLY A 135 -13.54 -11.54 -11.79
N TYR A 136 -13.01 -11.06 -10.65
CA TYR A 136 -11.90 -10.09 -10.58
C TYR A 136 -12.20 -8.78 -11.32
N GLY A 137 -13.38 -8.20 -11.06
CA GLY A 137 -13.81 -6.93 -11.66
C GLY A 137 -14.29 -7.05 -13.11
N ARG A 138 -14.51 -8.26 -13.62
CA ARG A 138 -15.12 -8.48 -14.94
C ARG A 138 -16.61 -8.15 -14.93
N TYR A 139 -17.28 -8.44 -13.83
CA TYR A 139 -18.70 -8.22 -13.63
C TYR A 139 -18.95 -7.54 -12.29
N LEU A 140 -20.16 -7.00 -12.13
CA LEU A 140 -20.66 -6.54 -10.84
C LEU A 140 -21.83 -7.44 -10.46
N ASP A 141 -21.77 -8.04 -9.28
CA ASP A 141 -22.90 -8.80 -8.77
C ASP A 141 -24.00 -7.84 -8.28
N LEU A 142 -25.02 -7.69 -9.12
CA LEU A 142 -26.22 -6.90 -8.81
C LEU A 142 -27.38 -7.79 -8.35
N HIS A 143 -27.18 -9.11 -8.19
CA HIS A 143 -28.21 -10.04 -7.77
C HIS A 143 -28.64 -9.77 -6.33
N ASP A 144 -27.68 -9.54 -5.43
CA ASP A 144 -27.96 -9.16 -4.05
C ASP A 144 -28.73 -7.84 -3.94
N CYS A 145 -28.41 -6.86 -4.79
CA CYS A 145 -29.15 -5.60 -4.89
C CYS A 145 -30.58 -5.82 -5.41
N TYR A 146 -30.75 -6.69 -6.41
CA TYR A 146 -32.06 -7.06 -6.94
C TYR A 146 -32.95 -7.76 -5.90
N LEU A 147 -32.39 -8.69 -5.10
CA LEU A 147 -33.15 -9.35 -4.03
C LEU A 147 -33.64 -8.34 -2.98
N LYS A 148 -32.79 -7.37 -2.61
CA LYS A 148 -33.19 -6.25 -1.74
C LYS A 148 -34.27 -5.39 -2.39
N TYR A 149 -34.17 -5.11 -3.69
CA TYR A 149 -35.16 -4.34 -4.44
C TYR A 149 -36.54 -5.01 -4.44
N ILE A 150 -36.63 -6.32 -4.71
CA ILE A 150 -37.91 -7.05 -4.71
C ILE A 150 -38.56 -7.05 -3.32
N ASN A 151 -37.76 -7.08 -2.26
CA ASN A 151 -38.26 -7.08 -0.89
C ASN A 151 -38.75 -5.70 -0.42
N LEU A 152 -38.48 -4.63 -1.18
CA LEU A 152 -38.88 -3.27 -0.83
C LEU A 152 -40.41 -3.11 -0.92
N LYS A 153 -41.02 -2.59 0.15
CA LYS A 153 -42.46 -2.30 0.15
C LYS A 153 -42.82 -1.20 -0.85
N GLY A 154 -43.69 -1.53 -1.80
CA GLY A 154 -44.15 -0.61 -2.85
C GLY A 154 -43.25 -0.57 -4.09
N ALA A 155 -42.18 -1.37 -4.13
CA ALA A 155 -41.48 -1.67 -5.38
C ALA A 155 -42.28 -2.65 -6.24
N GLU A 156 -42.13 -2.51 -7.54
CA GLU A 156 -42.73 -3.44 -8.50
C GLU A 156 -41.91 -4.73 -8.53
N LYS A 157 -42.59 -5.88 -8.59
CA LYS A 157 -41.90 -7.16 -8.73
C LYS A 157 -41.46 -7.32 -10.18
N LEU A 158 -40.24 -6.90 -10.44
CA LEU A 158 -39.61 -6.97 -11.75
C LEU A 158 -38.77 -8.24 -11.86
N GLU A 159 -38.58 -8.72 -13.09
CA GLU A 159 -37.55 -9.73 -13.39
C GLU A 159 -36.16 -9.09 -13.38
N TYR A 160 -35.11 -9.92 -13.21
CA TYR A 160 -33.74 -9.43 -13.09
C TYR A 160 -33.29 -8.57 -14.29
N ILE A 161 -33.64 -8.97 -15.51
CA ILE A 161 -33.28 -8.23 -16.73
C ILE A 161 -33.93 -6.85 -16.73
N THR A 162 -35.21 -6.78 -16.36
CA THR A 162 -35.95 -5.51 -16.27
C THR A 162 -35.39 -4.60 -15.16
N TYR A 163 -34.99 -5.19 -14.02
CA TYR A 163 -34.29 -4.46 -12.96
C TYR A 163 -33.01 -3.82 -13.51
N LEU A 164 -32.17 -4.57 -14.23
CA LEU A 164 -30.95 -4.04 -14.85
C LEU A 164 -31.23 -2.91 -15.85
N SER A 165 -32.27 -3.03 -16.67
CA SER A 165 -32.68 -1.97 -17.62
C SER A 165 -33.17 -0.68 -16.95
N SER A 166 -33.54 -0.74 -15.67
CA SER A 166 -33.95 0.42 -14.88
C SER A 166 -32.86 0.92 -13.94
N PHE A 167 -31.78 0.17 -13.75
CA PHE A 167 -30.76 0.47 -12.75
C PHE A 167 -29.98 1.76 -13.05
N ASP A 168 -29.84 2.10 -14.33
CA ASP A 168 -29.23 3.35 -14.80
C ASP A 168 -30.21 4.55 -14.81
N GLN A 169 -31.50 4.31 -14.58
CA GLN A 169 -32.56 5.33 -14.59
C GLN A 169 -32.73 5.99 -13.22
N LEU A 170 -31.75 6.83 -12.87
CA LEU A 170 -31.67 7.48 -11.54
C LEU A 170 -32.79 8.52 -11.28
N PHE A 171 -33.46 8.99 -12.33
CA PHE A 171 -34.45 10.07 -12.30
C PHE A 171 -35.90 9.60 -12.42
N ASP A 172 -36.15 8.37 -12.88
CA ASP A 172 -37.51 7.87 -13.14
C ASP A 172 -38.18 7.29 -11.89
N ILE A 173 -37.42 6.98 -10.84
CA ILE A 173 -37.97 6.45 -9.58
C ILE A 173 -38.76 7.56 -8.86
N PRO A 174 -40.09 7.43 -8.70
CA PRO A 174 -40.93 8.44 -8.06
C PRO A 174 -40.46 8.72 -6.62
N LYS A 175 -40.50 9.99 -6.22
CA LYS A 175 -40.07 10.43 -4.87
C LYS A 175 -40.82 9.71 -3.75
N ASP A 176 -42.06 9.31 -4.01
CA ASP A 176 -42.94 8.58 -3.06
C ASP A 176 -42.44 7.15 -2.78
N ARG A 177 -41.67 6.56 -3.70
CA ARG A 177 -41.01 5.26 -3.52
C ARG A 177 -39.66 5.36 -2.81
N LYS A 178 -39.09 6.57 -2.67
CA LYS A 178 -37.82 6.84 -1.97
C LYS A 178 -38.03 6.97 -0.45
N ASN A 179 -38.71 5.98 0.13
CA ASN A 179 -39.01 5.90 1.55
C ASN A 179 -37.72 5.62 2.38
N ALA A 180 -37.85 5.55 3.70
CA ALA A 180 -36.70 5.29 4.58
C ALA A 180 -36.06 3.90 4.36
N GLU A 181 -36.80 2.93 3.85
CA GLU A 181 -36.29 1.60 3.50
C GLU A 181 -35.49 1.61 2.19
N TYR A 182 -35.88 2.43 1.20
CA TYR A 182 -35.15 2.59 -0.07
C TYR A 182 -33.79 3.27 0.08
N LYS A 183 -33.60 4.06 1.15
CA LYS A 183 -32.34 4.77 1.42
C LYS A 183 -31.29 3.89 2.12
N LYS A 184 -31.69 2.75 2.67
CA LYS A 184 -30.79 1.81 3.36
C LYS A 184 -30.19 0.84 2.36
#